data_AF-A0A2A6FEM3-F1
#
_entry.id   AF-A0A2A6FEM3-F1
#
_cell.length_a   1.000
_cell.length_b   1.000
_cell.length_c   1.000
_cell.angle_alpha   90.00
_cell.angle_beta   90.00
_cell.angle_gamma   90.00
#
_symmetry.space_group_name_H-M   'P 1'
#
loop_
_entity.id
_entity.type
_entity.pdbx_description
1 polymer ?
#
loop_
_entity_poly.entity_id
_entity_poly.type
_entity_poly.pdbx_seq_one_letter_code
_entity_poly.pdbx_strand_id
1 'polypeptide(L)'
;MTQSQLSKVWFVVSALLLYYALNSWVVAQGGEEIFGPKLVMKARVPAVMIAIPICSILLALTSLIGRVYALRSGSHWHARIPVVGFDAIETGSREGRVYQGAMIVVFSVLPAIALVYFWCTFLSATVMLNDGKKDPGASLWDWSELRTLNDPARICTEFDKGLDKPCIGSATVLPGLEPTIFGALTLAGFIALAMHWRAVAMGQRHQASPITTHGK
;
A
#
# COMPACT_ATOMS: atom_id res chain seq x y z
N MET A 1 20.64 -15.09 -0.77
CA MET A 1 19.22 -15.42 -0.54
C MET A 1 18.69 -16.18 -1.74
N THR A 2 18.20 -17.40 -1.54
CA THR A 2 17.70 -18.29 -2.61
C THR A 2 16.31 -17.87 -3.11
N GLN A 3 15.88 -18.39 -4.26
CA GLN A 3 14.54 -18.13 -4.79
C GLN A 3 13.42 -18.56 -3.83
N SER A 4 13.59 -19.71 -3.18
CA SER A 4 12.63 -20.20 -2.18
C SER A 4 12.53 -19.25 -0.97
N GLN A 5 13.67 -18.76 -0.46
CA GLN A 5 13.68 -17.79 0.63
C GLN A 5 13.00 -16.48 0.22
N LEU A 6 13.25 -16.01 -1.01
CA LEU A 6 12.62 -14.81 -1.55
C LEU A 6 11.11 -14.95 -1.71
N SER A 7 10.64 -16.14 -2.11
CA SER A 7 9.21 -16.45 -2.16
C SER A 7 8.56 -16.34 -0.78
N LYS A 8 9.20 -16.92 0.25
CA LYS A 8 8.69 -16.89 1.63
C LYS A 8 8.65 -15.46 2.19
N VAL A 9 9.71 -14.69 1.99
CA VAL A 9 9.75 -13.29 2.44
C VAL A 9 8.71 -12.45 1.70
N TRP A 10 8.60 -12.62 0.38
CA TRP A 10 7.57 -11.95 -0.41
C TRP A 10 6.17 -12.25 0.13
N PHE A 11 5.87 -13.53 0.35
CA PHE A 11 4.58 -13.95 0.88
C PHE A 11 4.27 -13.32 2.24
N VAL A 12 5.20 -13.37 3.19
CA VAL A 12 4.99 -12.81 4.53
C VAL A 12 4.71 -11.30 4.45
N VAL A 13 5.51 -10.55 3.69
CA VAL A 13 5.32 -9.10 3.54
C VAL A 13 4.00 -8.79 2.82
N SER A 14 3.67 -9.54 1.76
CA SER A 14 2.40 -9.41 1.04
C SER A 14 1.18 -9.76 1.90
N ALA A 15 1.28 -10.79 2.74
CA ALA A 15 0.22 -11.18 3.65
C ALA A 15 0.00 -10.12 4.73
N LEU A 16 1.07 -9.54 5.28
CA LEU A 16 0.99 -8.40 6.21
C LEU A 16 0.37 -7.16 5.55
N LEU A 17 0.77 -6.85 4.31
CA LEU A 17 0.18 -5.76 3.53
C LEU A 17 -1.32 -5.98 3.34
N LEU A 18 -1.71 -7.16 2.87
CA LEU A 18 -3.09 -7.51 2.60
C LEU A 18 -3.92 -7.50 3.89
N TYR A 19 -3.40 -8.07 4.97
CA TYR A 19 -4.00 -8.05 6.29
C TYR A 19 -4.29 -6.62 6.74
N TYR A 20 -3.29 -5.74 6.69
CA TYR A 20 -3.43 -4.37 7.18
C TYR A 20 -4.37 -3.55 6.29
N ALA A 21 -4.27 -3.72 4.98
CA ALA A 21 -5.15 -3.08 4.01
C ALA A 21 -6.61 -3.50 4.21
N LEU A 22 -6.90 -4.79 4.35
CA LEU A 22 -8.28 -5.26 4.52
C LEU A 22 -8.89 -4.82 5.85
N ASN A 23 -8.15 -4.92 6.96
CA ASN A 23 -8.66 -4.47 8.26
C ASN A 23 -8.93 -2.96 8.25
N SER A 24 -7.99 -2.17 7.73
CA SER A 24 -8.16 -0.71 7.64
C SER A 24 -9.29 -0.33 6.70
N TRP A 25 -9.50 -1.10 5.61
CA TRP A 25 -10.65 -0.91 4.73
C TRP A 25 -11.96 -1.13 5.48
N VAL A 26 -12.11 -2.25 6.18
CA VAL A 26 -13.35 -2.55 6.93
C VAL A 26 -13.66 -1.43 7.92
N VAL A 27 -12.68 -0.97 8.69
CA VAL A 27 -12.86 0.16 9.61
C VAL A 27 -13.20 1.45 8.87
N ALA A 28 -12.57 1.69 7.73
CA ALA A 28 -12.85 2.85 6.89
C ALA A 28 -14.25 2.84 6.25
N GLN A 29 -14.97 1.71 6.29
CA GLN A 29 -16.40 1.60 5.93
C GLN A 29 -17.34 1.71 7.15
N GLY A 30 -16.80 1.82 8.37
CA GLY A 30 -17.59 1.81 9.61
C GLY A 30 -17.82 0.42 10.21
N GLY A 31 -17.14 -0.62 9.70
CA GLY A 31 -17.15 -1.95 10.31
C GLY A 31 -16.17 -2.06 11.49
N GLU A 32 -16.31 -3.13 12.27
CA GLU A 32 -15.32 -3.48 13.29
C GLU A 32 -14.15 -4.27 12.68
N GLU A 33 -12.99 -4.15 13.32
CA GLU A 33 -11.80 -4.92 12.97
C GLU A 33 -12.08 -6.44 13.04
N ILE A 34 -11.97 -7.13 11.91
CA ILE A 34 -12.32 -8.56 11.80
C ILE A 34 -11.29 -9.44 12.49
N PHE A 35 -10.03 -8.98 12.51
CA PHE A 35 -8.93 -9.75 13.04
C PHE A 35 -8.36 -9.09 14.30
N GLY A 36 -8.88 -9.52 15.45
CA GLY A 36 -8.22 -9.70 16.76
C GLY A 36 -7.38 -8.57 17.36
N PRO A 37 -6.13 -8.32 16.92
CA PRO A 37 -5.30 -7.29 17.55
C PRO A 37 -5.73 -5.87 17.16
N LYS A 38 -5.82 -4.98 18.16
CA LYS A 38 -6.05 -3.51 18.11
C LYS A 38 -4.96 -2.72 17.36
N LEU A 39 -4.42 -3.26 16.27
CA LEU A 39 -3.39 -2.63 15.43
C LEU A 39 -3.98 -1.60 14.47
N VAL A 40 -5.30 -1.51 14.40
CA VAL A 40 -6.05 -0.55 13.59
C VAL A 40 -6.79 0.40 14.52
N MET A 41 -6.78 1.69 14.21
CA MET A 41 -7.56 2.65 14.99
C MET A 41 -9.04 2.40 14.77
N LYS A 42 -9.87 2.57 15.80
CA LYS A 42 -11.34 2.39 15.67
C LYS A 42 -12.04 3.51 14.90
N ALA A 43 -11.42 4.69 14.83
CA ALA A 43 -11.99 5.85 14.16
C ALA A 43 -11.63 5.81 12.67
N ARG A 44 -12.64 5.98 11.81
CA ARG A 44 -12.57 5.84 10.34
C ARG A 44 -11.41 6.62 9.72
N VAL A 45 -11.32 7.92 9.99
CA VAL A 45 -10.33 8.81 9.35
C VAL A 45 -8.93 8.61 9.94
N PRO A 46 -8.75 8.54 11.27
CA PRO A 46 -7.47 8.17 11.87
C PRO A 46 -6.93 6.81 11.40
N ALA A 47 -7.82 5.82 11.19
CA ALA A 47 -7.43 4.50 10.69
C ALA A 47 -6.79 4.60 9.29
N VAL A 48 -7.45 5.29 8.34
CA VAL A 48 -6.89 5.45 6.98
C VAL A 48 -5.62 6.31 6.98
N MET A 49 -5.55 7.32 7.84
CA MET A 49 -4.37 8.18 7.98
C MET A 49 -3.12 7.38 8.36
N ILE A 50 -3.25 6.43 9.28
CA ILE A 50 -2.15 5.52 9.65
C ILE A 50 -1.93 4.42 8.60
N ALA A 51 -3.01 3.97 7.95
CA ALA A 51 -2.92 2.94 6.92
C ALA A 51 -2.14 3.39 5.68
N ILE A 52 -2.26 4.64 5.26
CA ILE A 52 -1.55 5.16 4.08
C ILE A 52 -0.03 4.91 4.16
N PRO A 53 0.71 5.41 5.18
CA PRO A 53 2.16 5.21 5.23
C PRO A 53 2.55 3.73 5.40
N ILE A 54 1.84 2.98 6.24
CA ILE A 54 2.14 1.55 6.47
C ILE A 54 1.94 0.73 5.18
N CYS A 55 0.78 0.86 4.54
CA CYS A 55 0.49 0.16 3.29
C CYS A 55 1.41 0.62 2.16
N SER A 56 1.79 1.90 2.09
CA SER A 56 2.73 2.40 1.08
C SER A 56 4.12 1.77 1.21
N ILE A 57 4.66 1.69 2.43
CA ILE A 57 5.95 1.07 2.71
C ILE A 57 5.90 -0.43 2.40
N LEU A 58 4.87 -1.13 2.87
CA LEU A 58 4.71 -2.56 2.62
C LEU A 58 4.49 -2.86 1.13
N LEU A 59 3.74 -2.02 0.41
CA LEU A 59 3.57 -2.12 -1.04
C LEU A 59 4.90 -1.94 -1.78
N ALA A 60 5.71 -0.96 -1.37
CA ALA A 60 7.04 -0.76 -1.92
C ALA A 60 7.94 -1.98 -1.67
N LEU A 61 8.00 -2.46 -0.43
CA LEU A 61 8.82 -3.62 -0.05
C LEU A 61 8.39 -4.88 -0.80
N THR A 62 7.10 -5.22 -0.81
CA THR A 62 6.63 -6.41 -1.54
C THR A 62 6.92 -6.31 -3.03
N SER A 63 6.76 -5.12 -3.61
CA SER A 63 7.02 -4.91 -5.04
C SER A 63 8.51 -5.01 -5.37
N LEU A 64 9.39 -4.48 -4.52
CA LEU A 64 10.84 -4.61 -4.69
C LEU A 64 11.31 -6.06 -4.57
N ILE A 65 10.82 -6.79 -3.56
CA ILE A 65 11.13 -8.22 -3.36
C ILE A 65 10.61 -9.04 -4.55
N GLY A 66 9.36 -8.81 -4.96
CA GLY A 66 8.73 -9.49 -6.09
C GLY A 66 9.44 -9.19 -7.40
N ARG A 67 9.91 -7.95 -7.60
CA ARG A 67 10.74 -7.58 -8.75
C ARG A 67 12.06 -8.36 -8.76
N VAL A 68 12.76 -8.46 -7.63
CA VAL A 68 14.01 -9.25 -7.57
C VAL A 68 13.74 -10.72 -7.86
N TYR A 69 12.60 -11.26 -7.40
CA TYR A 69 12.18 -12.62 -7.72
C TYR A 69 11.95 -12.79 -9.21
N ALA A 70 11.12 -11.92 -9.80
CA ALA A 70 10.75 -11.95 -11.20
C ALA A 70 11.97 -11.86 -12.13
N LEU A 71 12.94 -11.01 -11.80
CA LEU A 71 14.17 -10.82 -12.59
C LEU A 71 15.12 -12.03 -12.53
N ARG A 72 14.99 -12.89 -11.52
CA ARG A 72 15.81 -14.10 -11.33
C ARG A 72 15.10 -15.40 -11.74
N SER A 73 13.89 -15.28 -12.27
CA SER A 73 13.01 -16.40 -12.62
C SER A 73 12.88 -16.57 -14.14
N GLY A 74 12.19 -17.63 -14.56
CA GLY A 74 12.17 -18.10 -15.95
C GLY A 74 11.65 -17.11 -17.02
N SER A 75 11.64 -17.58 -18.26
CA SER A 75 11.27 -16.80 -19.45
C SER A 75 9.78 -16.45 -19.54
N HIS A 76 8.91 -17.16 -18.81
CA HIS A 76 7.46 -16.95 -18.84
C HIS A 76 6.96 -16.19 -17.61
N TRP A 77 5.92 -15.36 -17.78
CA TRP A 77 5.39 -14.50 -16.72
C TRP A 77 4.92 -15.29 -15.48
N HIS A 78 4.30 -16.46 -15.67
CA HIS A 78 3.76 -17.27 -14.57
C HIS A 78 4.85 -17.90 -13.70
N ALA A 79 6.07 -18.05 -14.22
CA ALA A 79 7.22 -18.52 -13.45
C ALA A 79 7.90 -17.38 -12.67
N ARG A 80 7.54 -16.12 -12.94
CA ARG A 80 8.12 -14.92 -12.31
C ARG A 80 7.35 -14.44 -11.09
N ILE A 81 6.29 -15.15 -10.73
CA ILE A 81 5.48 -14.84 -9.57
C ILE A 81 5.85 -15.86 -8.48
N PRO A 82 6.12 -15.40 -7.24
CA PRO A 82 6.39 -16.29 -6.12
C PRO A 82 5.25 -17.28 -5.88
N VAL A 83 5.56 -18.57 -5.85
CA VAL A 83 4.58 -19.60 -5.45
C VAL A 83 4.35 -19.52 -3.95
N VAL A 84 3.09 -19.35 -3.57
CA VAL A 84 2.61 -19.26 -2.19
C VAL A 84 1.76 -20.48 -1.87
N GLY A 85 1.76 -20.95 -0.62
CA GLY A 85 0.76 -21.92 -0.13
C GLY A 85 0.90 -23.37 -0.62
N PHE A 86 1.83 -23.63 -1.55
CA PHE A 86 2.08 -24.97 -2.10
C PHE A 86 3.58 -25.23 -2.17
N ASP A 87 3.98 -26.48 -1.92
CA ASP A 87 5.38 -26.90 -2.00
C ASP A 87 5.87 -26.99 -3.46
N ALA A 88 5.01 -27.43 -4.36
CA ALA A 88 5.25 -27.43 -5.80
C ALA A 88 3.93 -27.30 -6.57
N ILE A 89 3.86 -26.32 -7.47
CA ILE A 89 2.80 -26.22 -8.48
C ILE A 89 3.46 -26.17 -9.85
N GLU A 90 2.91 -26.93 -10.80
CA GLU A 90 3.27 -26.79 -12.20
C GLU A 90 2.68 -25.48 -12.75
N THR A 91 3.43 -24.37 -12.62
CA THR A 91 2.96 -23.02 -13.02
C THR A 91 2.67 -22.90 -14.53
N GLY A 92 3.19 -23.83 -15.34
CA GLY A 92 2.96 -23.89 -16.77
C GLY A 92 1.58 -24.40 -17.18
N SER A 93 0.90 -25.15 -16.30
CA SER A 93 -0.45 -25.66 -16.52
C SER A 93 -1.49 -24.54 -16.55
N ARG A 94 -2.69 -24.81 -17.10
CA ARG A 94 -3.78 -23.81 -17.13
C ARG A 94 -4.15 -23.35 -15.72
N GLU A 95 -4.28 -24.29 -14.80
CA GLU A 95 -4.61 -24.04 -13.39
C GLU A 95 -3.50 -23.28 -12.68
N GLY A 96 -2.24 -23.66 -12.90
CA GLY A 96 -1.08 -22.97 -12.33
C GLY A 96 -0.99 -21.51 -12.78
N ARG A 97 -1.28 -21.22 -14.05
CA ARG A 97 -1.33 -19.83 -14.56
C ARG A 97 -2.45 -19.02 -13.91
N VAL A 98 -3.65 -19.59 -13.81
CA VAL A 98 -4.80 -18.92 -13.15
C VAL A 98 -4.47 -18.63 -11.69
N TYR A 99 -3.89 -19.60 -10.98
CA TYR A 99 -3.46 -19.43 -9.60
C TYR A 99 -2.44 -18.30 -9.44
N GLN A 100 -1.38 -18.29 -10.25
CA GLN A 100 -0.35 -17.24 -10.19
C GLN A 100 -0.92 -15.86 -10.50
N GLY A 101 -1.79 -15.78 -11.51
CA GLY A 101 -2.54 -14.56 -11.83
C GLY A 101 -3.40 -14.07 -10.66
N ALA A 102 -4.13 -14.97 -10.01
CA ALA A 102 -4.94 -14.63 -8.84
C ALA A 102 -4.07 -14.13 -7.68
N MET A 103 -2.95 -14.81 -7.38
CA MET A 103 -2.06 -14.43 -6.29
C MET A 103 -1.42 -13.05 -6.49
N ILE A 104 -0.90 -12.75 -7.69
CA ILE A 104 -0.33 -11.42 -7.95
C ILE A 104 -1.40 -10.33 -7.87
N VAL A 105 -2.63 -10.59 -8.34
CA VAL A 105 -3.74 -9.63 -8.24
C VAL A 105 -4.11 -9.40 -6.77
N VAL A 106 -4.33 -10.47 -6.00
CA VAL A 106 -4.73 -10.38 -4.58
C VAL A 106 -3.65 -9.69 -3.74
N PHE A 107 -2.38 -10.01 -3.94
CA PHE A 107 -1.30 -9.46 -3.11
C PHE A 107 -0.77 -8.10 -3.57
N SER A 108 -1.14 -7.61 -4.76
CA SER A 108 -0.62 -6.33 -5.26
C SER A 108 -1.69 -5.34 -5.72
N VAL A 109 -2.70 -5.79 -6.48
CA VAL A 109 -3.75 -4.90 -7.00
C VAL A 109 -4.74 -4.55 -5.88
N LEU A 110 -5.19 -5.54 -5.11
CA LEU A 110 -6.18 -5.30 -4.06
C LEU A 110 -5.68 -4.31 -2.97
N PRO A 111 -4.44 -4.44 -2.43
CA PRO A 111 -3.88 -3.41 -1.55
C PRO A 111 -3.70 -2.04 -2.21
N ALA A 112 -3.40 -1.99 -3.51
CA ALA A 112 -3.28 -0.72 -4.24
C ALA A 112 -4.64 -0.02 -4.37
N ILE A 113 -5.71 -0.76 -4.65
CA ILE A 113 -7.08 -0.23 -4.65
C ILE A 113 -7.45 0.27 -3.24
N ALA A 114 -7.09 -0.47 -2.19
CA ALA A 114 -7.32 -0.06 -0.81
C ALA A 114 -6.65 1.28 -0.51
N LEU A 115 -5.41 1.45 -0.96
CA LEU A 115 -4.65 2.67 -0.78
C LEU A 115 -5.32 3.87 -1.48
N VAL A 116 -5.88 3.69 -2.67
CA VAL A 116 -6.68 4.72 -3.35
C VAL A 116 -7.91 5.09 -2.52
N TYR A 117 -8.64 4.10 -2.02
CA TYR A 117 -9.80 4.33 -1.14
C TYR A 117 -9.42 5.08 0.14
N PHE A 118 -8.26 4.76 0.74
CA PHE A 118 -7.74 5.46 1.91
C PHE A 118 -7.44 6.92 1.61
N TRP A 119 -6.81 7.21 0.47
CA TRP A 119 -6.57 8.58 0.01
C TRP A 119 -7.86 9.36 -0.22
N CYS A 120 -8.85 8.76 -0.89
CA CYS A 120 -10.16 9.40 -1.07
C CYS A 120 -10.82 9.72 0.28
N THR A 121 -10.76 8.79 1.23
CA THR A 121 -11.32 8.98 2.58
C THR A 121 -10.57 10.07 3.36
N PHE A 122 -9.24 10.05 3.30
CA PHE A 122 -8.39 11.02 3.97
C PHE A 122 -8.58 12.43 3.41
N LEU A 123 -8.58 12.59 2.08
CA LEU A 123 -8.76 13.89 1.41
C LEU A 123 -10.16 14.47 1.57
N SER A 124 -11.17 13.63 1.81
CA SER A 124 -12.55 14.07 2.04
C SER A 124 -12.82 14.44 3.51
N ALA A 125 -11.88 14.16 4.41
CA ALA A 125 -12.07 14.43 5.83
C ALA A 125 -11.96 15.93 6.13
N THR A 126 -12.75 16.38 7.10
CA THR A 126 -12.74 17.77 7.53
C THR A 126 -11.56 18.01 8.48
N VAL A 127 -10.81 19.08 8.23
CA VAL A 127 -9.72 19.54 9.12
C VAL A 127 -10.18 20.78 9.88
N MET A 128 -9.92 20.76 11.18
CA MET A 128 -10.11 21.89 12.09
C MET A 128 -8.77 22.40 12.59
N LEU A 129 -8.59 23.71 12.56
CA LEU A 129 -7.46 24.36 13.23
C LEU A 129 -7.72 24.46 14.73
N ASN A 130 -6.65 24.52 15.51
CA ASN A 130 -6.73 24.73 16.95
C ASN A 130 -6.66 26.24 17.31
N ASP A 131 -7.34 27.07 16.51
CA ASP A 131 -7.34 28.53 16.66
C ASP A 131 -8.49 29.05 17.55
N GLY A 132 -9.21 28.12 18.20
CA GLY A 132 -10.38 28.41 19.03
C GLY A 132 -11.66 28.71 18.25
N LYS A 133 -11.62 28.74 16.90
CA LYS A 133 -12.81 28.90 16.06
C LYS A 133 -13.42 27.54 15.74
N LYS A 134 -14.75 27.51 15.64
CA LYS A 134 -15.50 26.31 15.23
C LYS A 134 -15.65 26.19 13.70
N ASP A 135 -14.84 26.95 12.94
CA ASP A 135 -14.95 26.99 11.50
C ASP A 135 -14.14 25.85 10.86
N PRO A 136 -14.79 24.93 10.12
CA PRO A 136 -14.07 23.97 9.30
C PRO A 136 -13.50 24.71 8.09
N GLY A 137 -12.27 24.43 7.68
CA GLY A 137 -11.78 25.09 6.46
C GLY A 137 -10.31 25.01 6.10
N ALA A 138 -9.45 24.49 6.98
CA ALA A 138 -8.05 24.29 6.57
C ALA A 138 -7.98 23.18 5.51
N SER A 139 -7.33 23.48 4.39
CA SER A 139 -6.97 22.42 3.44
C SER A 139 -5.96 21.49 4.09
N LEU A 140 -6.09 20.18 3.84
CA LEU A 140 -5.06 19.21 4.20
C LEU A 140 -3.68 19.61 3.66
N TRP A 141 -3.64 20.32 2.53
CA TRP A 141 -2.40 20.73 1.86
C TRP A 141 -1.93 22.13 2.25
N ASP A 142 -2.54 22.76 3.25
CA ASP A 142 -2.22 24.12 3.61
C ASP A 142 -0.90 24.21 4.40
N TRP A 143 0.19 24.48 3.69
CA TRP A 143 1.51 24.71 4.28
C TRP A 143 1.59 26.02 5.08
N SER A 144 0.66 26.96 4.88
CA SER A 144 0.68 28.26 5.57
C SER A 144 0.21 28.17 7.02
N GLU A 145 -0.50 27.07 7.36
CA GLU A 145 -0.96 26.73 8.69
C GLU A 145 0.11 26.00 9.52
N LEU A 146 1.20 25.55 8.89
CA LEU A 146 2.34 24.91 9.56
C LEU A 146 3.26 25.96 10.21
N ARG A 147 2.69 26.85 11.02
CA ARG A 147 3.42 27.95 11.69
C ARG A 147 4.17 27.50 12.94
N THR A 148 3.65 26.49 13.64
CA THR A 148 4.29 25.90 14.82
C THR A 148 4.03 24.38 14.87
N LEU A 149 5.06 23.59 15.20
CA LEU A 149 4.93 22.14 15.44
C LEU A 149 4.16 21.80 16.72
N ASN A 150 3.92 22.79 17.58
CA ASN A 150 3.36 22.60 18.92
C ASN A 150 1.83 22.68 18.97
N ASP A 151 1.15 23.05 17.88
CA ASP A 151 -0.31 23.12 17.87
C ASP A 151 -0.92 22.54 16.57
N PRO A 152 -0.89 21.20 16.41
CA PRO A 152 -1.32 20.55 15.18
C PRO A 152 -2.83 20.67 14.96
N ALA A 153 -3.22 20.78 13.68
CA ALA A 153 -4.61 20.72 13.28
C ALA A 153 -5.23 19.35 13.64
N ARG A 154 -6.55 19.27 13.65
CA ARG A 154 -7.27 18.02 13.90
C ARG A 154 -8.03 17.59 12.66
N ILE A 155 -7.85 16.34 12.26
CA ILE A 155 -8.65 15.71 11.22
C ILE A 155 -9.79 14.94 11.86
N CYS A 156 -11.02 15.18 11.41
CA CYS A 156 -12.24 14.66 12.02
C CYS A 156 -12.79 13.48 11.24
N THR A 157 -13.33 12.48 11.94
CA THR A 157 -14.14 11.43 11.31
C THR A 157 -15.54 11.95 11.00
N GLU A 158 -16.15 12.63 11.97
CA GLU A 158 -17.44 13.30 11.86
C GLU A 158 -17.32 14.73 12.38
N PHE A 159 -18.09 15.64 11.78
CA PHE A 159 -18.08 17.05 12.17
C PHE A 159 -19.52 17.53 12.43
N ASP A 160 -19.77 18.03 13.63
CA ASP A 160 -21.06 18.60 14.03
C ASP A 160 -20.86 19.94 14.76
N LYS A 161 -21.28 21.03 14.12
CA LYS A 161 -21.17 22.40 14.66
C LYS A 161 -22.00 22.61 15.93
N GLY A 162 -23.02 21.79 16.17
CA GLY A 162 -23.91 21.89 17.33
C GLY A 162 -23.29 21.39 18.63
N LEU A 163 -22.17 20.67 18.57
CA LEU A 163 -21.51 20.11 19.74
C LEU A 163 -20.49 21.07 20.39
N ASP A 164 -20.26 20.87 21.69
CA ASP A 164 -19.17 21.54 22.43
C ASP A 164 -17.80 21.18 21.85
N LYS A 165 -17.64 19.92 21.41
CA LYS A 165 -16.48 19.42 20.66
C LYS A 165 -16.95 18.99 19.26
N PRO A 166 -16.83 19.87 18.26
CA PRO A 166 -17.42 19.63 16.95
C PRO A 166 -16.71 18.54 16.13
N CYS A 167 -15.49 18.15 16.49
CA CYS A 167 -14.70 17.13 15.81
C CYS A 167 -14.78 15.79 16.56
N ILE A 168 -15.49 14.80 16.01
CA ILE A 168 -15.66 13.47 16.60
C ILE A 168 -14.70 12.48 15.93
N GLY A 169 -14.10 11.59 16.73
CA GLY A 169 -13.17 10.56 16.23
C GLY A 169 -11.95 11.19 15.56
N SER A 170 -11.33 12.15 16.23
CA SER A 170 -10.27 12.99 15.67
C SER A 170 -8.87 12.43 15.85
N ALA A 171 -7.95 12.78 14.95
CA ALA A 171 -6.51 12.66 15.17
C ALA A 171 -5.80 13.98 14.90
N THR A 172 -4.61 14.17 15.46
CA THR A 172 -3.73 15.29 15.12
C THR A 172 -3.16 15.07 13.73
N VAL A 173 -3.16 16.12 12.92
CA VAL A 173 -2.57 16.14 11.59
C VAL A 173 -1.69 17.39 11.45
N LEU A 174 -0.61 17.29 10.70
CA LEU A 174 0.22 18.42 10.29
C LEU A 174 -0.10 18.77 8.82
N PRO A 175 -0.96 19.78 8.56
CA PRO A 175 -1.34 20.16 7.20
C PRO A 175 -0.11 20.49 6.35
N GLY A 176 -0.14 20.12 5.07
CA GLY A 176 0.98 20.23 4.16
C GLY A 176 2.02 19.12 4.37
N LEU A 177 2.64 19.01 5.55
CA LEU A 177 3.78 18.12 5.79
C LEU A 177 3.41 16.63 5.71
N GLU A 178 2.50 16.16 6.56
CA GLU A 178 2.09 14.76 6.59
C GLU A 178 1.50 14.27 5.26
N PRO A 179 0.53 14.95 4.63
CA PRO A 179 0.02 14.52 3.33
C PRO A 179 1.10 14.52 2.24
N THR A 180 2.10 15.39 2.31
CA THR A 180 3.23 15.37 1.36
C THR A 180 4.13 14.16 1.57
N ILE A 181 4.49 13.84 2.82
CA ILE A 181 5.28 12.64 3.13
C ILE A 181 4.51 11.38 2.71
N PHE A 182 3.23 11.30 3.05
CA PHE A 182 2.37 10.19 2.68
C PHE A 182 2.26 10.07 1.16
N GLY A 183 2.11 11.19 0.45
CA GLY A 183 2.02 11.24 -1.01
C GLY A 183 3.31 10.74 -1.66
N ALA A 184 4.47 11.18 -1.18
CA ALA A 184 5.78 10.73 -1.66
C ALA A 184 6.00 9.23 -1.43
N LEU A 185 5.65 8.71 -0.25
CA LEU A 185 5.71 7.27 0.06
C LEU A 185 4.78 6.46 -0.84
N THR A 186 3.54 6.94 -1.02
CA THR A 186 2.55 6.32 -1.90
C THR A 186 3.06 6.25 -3.33
N LEU A 187 3.59 7.36 -3.86
CA LEU A 187 4.16 7.43 -5.20
C LEU A 187 5.32 6.45 -5.36
N ALA A 188 6.24 6.39 -4.41
CA ALA A 188 7.34 5.43 -4.41
C ALA A 188 6.82 3.98 -4.42
N GLY A 189 5.79 3.68 -3.64
CA GLY A 189 5.10 2.38 -3.63
C GLY A 189 4.51 2.00 -4.99
N PHE A 190 3.79 2.93 -5.64
CA PHE A 190 3.22 2.70 -6.98
C PHE A 190 4.28 2.57 -8.08
N ILE A 191 5.38 3.33 -8.00
CA ILE A 191 6.51 3.18 -8.92
C ILE A 191 7.12 1.79 -8.76
N ALA A 192 7.37 1.34 -7.52
CA ALA A 192 7.88 0.00 -7.26
C ALA A 192 6.93 -1.09 -7.78
N LEU A 193 5.62 -0.91 -7.58
CA LEU A 193 4.58 -1.80 -8.09
C LEU A 193 4.62 -1.88 -9.63
N ALA A 194 4.67 -0.75 -10.32
CA ALA A 194 4.77 -0.71 -11.78
C ALA A 194 6.04 -1.41 -12.27
N MET A 195 7.18 -1.22 -11.58
CA MET A 195 8.43 -1.90 -11.90
C MET A 195 8.35 -3.41 -11.68
N HIS A 196 7.64 -3.87 -10.65
CA HIS A 196 7.40 -5.29 -10.39
C HIS A 196 6.55 -5.92 -11.49
N TRP A 197 5.40 -5.33 -11.81
CA TRP A 197 4.53 -5.79 -12.89
C TRP A 197 5.24 -5.80 -14.24
N ARG A 198 6.05 -4.78 -14.50
CA ARG A 198 6.92 -4.70 -15.68
C ARG A 198 7.89 -5.89 -15.74
N ALA A 199 8.52 -6.24 -14.63
CA ALA A 199 9.45 -7.37 -14.56
C ALA A 199 8.75 -8.72 -14.79
N VAL A 200 7.54 -8.89 -14.25
CA VAL A 200 6.71 -10.07 -14.48
C VAL A 200 6.31 -10.19 -15.96
N ALA A 201 5.81 -9.10 -16.54
CA ALA A 201 5.29 -9.08 -17.92
C ALA A 201 6.39 -9.19 -18.99
N MET A 202 7.43 -8.37 -18.92
CA MET A 202 8.37 -8.23 -20.04
C MET A 202 9.53 -9.21 -20.02
N GLY A 203 9.95 -9.67 -18.84
CA GLY A 203 11.06 -10.60 -18.72
C GLY A 203 12.41 -10.06 -19.16
N GLN A 204 13.46 -10.73 -18.69
CA GLN A 204 14.76 -10.55 -19.31
C GLN A 204 14.68 -11.14 -20.72
N ARG A 205 14.68 -10.27 -21.74
CA ARG A 205 15.31 -10.64 -23.02
C ARG A 205 16.77 -10.91 -22.66
N HIS A 206 17.13 -12.15 -22.38
CA HIS A 206 18.54 -12.52 -22.44
C HIS A 206 18.98 -12.16 -23.86
N GLN A 207 19.81 -11.13 -23.98
CA GLN A 207 20.65 -10.96 -25.15
C GLN A 207 21.38 -12.29 -25.30
N ALA A 208 21.00 -13.08 -26.30
CA ALA A 208 21.79 -14.21 -26.72
C ALA A 208 23.17 -13.64 -27.06
N SER A 209 24.19 -13.97 -26.28
CA SER A 209 25.57 -13.75 -26.70
C SER A 209 25.71 -14.39 -28.09
N PRO A 210 26.22 -13.67 -29.09
CA PRO A 210 26.46 -14.28 -30.38
C PRO A 210 27.48 -15.39 -30.16
N ILE A 211 27.07 -16.62 -30.47
CA ILE A 211 27.94 -17.78 -30.52
C ILE A 211 28.99 -17.46 -31.59
N THR A 212 30.19 -17.07 -31.18
CA THR A 212 31.35 -17.02 -32.06
C THR A 212 31.77 -18.45 -32.36
N THR A 213 31.17 -19.04 -33.37
CA THR A 213 31.78 -20.16 -34.09
C THR A 213 33.01 -19.65 -34.83
N HIS A 214 34.16 -19.62 -34.17
CA HIS A 214 35.43 -19.68 -34.90
C HIS A 214 35.76 -21.14 -35.18
N GLY A 215 35.35 -21.58 -36.37
CA GLY A 215 35.82 -22.82 -36.95
C GLY A 215 37.13 -22.59 -37.69
N LYS A 216 38.11 -23.43 -37.33
CA LYS A 216 39.35 -23.81 -38.02
C LYS A 216 40.40 -22.74 -38.29
#